data_AF-A0A4Q7G236-F1
#
_entry.id   AF-A0A4Q7G236-F1
#
_cell.length_a   1.000
_cell.length_b   1.000
_cell.length_c   1.000
_cell.angle_alpha   90.00
_cell.angle_beta   90.00
_cell.angle_gamma   90.00
#
_symmetry.space_group_name_H-M   'P 1'
#
loop_
_entity.id
_entity.type
_entity.pdbx_description
1 polymer ?
#
loop_
_entity_poly.entity_id
_entity_poly.type
_entity_poly.pdbx_seq_one_letter_code
_entity_poly.pdbx_strand_id
1 'polypeptide(L)'
;MPGGSTAVSATAGPRRSAWSLHQIIALLLVASLVVSFAERGFAADSDQGAQLAATCAACHRLDGHDKGIPSIVGLSEEQFVTLMMAFKSGERSGPIMRTVARSLSNEEIAILARYFAARGKETQRR
;
A
#
# COMPACT_ATOMS: atom_id res chain seq x y z
N MET A 1 61.84 42.75 28.68
CA MET A 1 61.81 41.62 27.73
C MET A 1 61.93 40.33 28.51
N PRO A 2 61.26 39.21 28.17
CA PRO A 2 59.96 38.99 27.52
C PRO A 2 58.89 38.60 28.59
N GLY A 3 57.58 38.58 28.38
CA GLY A 3 56.79 38.18 27.20
C GLY A 3 56.21 36.79 27.45
N GLY A 4 54.89 36.69 27.64
CA GLY A 4 54.24 35.40 27.95
C GLY A 4 52.74 35.47 28.12
N SER A 5 52.03 36.08 27.17
CA SER A 5 50.58 35.94 27.04
C SER A 5 50.23 34.50 26.67
N THR A 6 49.37 33.83 27.46
CA THR A 6 48.66 32.64 26.99
C THR A 6 47.15 32.91 27.03
N ALA A 7 46.57 32.83 25.84
CA ALA A 7 45.21 33.19 25.53
C ALA A 7 44.22 32.14 26.03
N VAL A 8 43.11 32.60 26.58
CA VAL A 8 41.92 31.82 26.87
C VAL A 8 41.28 31.40 25.54
N SER A 9 41.28 30.10 25.23
CA SER A 9 40.55 29.55 24.08
C SER A 9 39.06 29.48 24.40
N ALA A 10 38.28 30.38 23.80
CA ALA A 10 36.83 30.28 23.77
C ALA A 10 36.41 29.15 22.80
N THR A 11 35.72 28.13 23.32
CA THR A 11 35.07 27.09 22.52
C THR A 11 33.86 27.67 21.80
N ALA A 12 33.87 27.62 20.47
CA ALA A 12 32.75 28.01 19.62
C ALA A 12 31.53 27.11 19.89
N GLY A 13 30.44 27.70 20.40
CA GLY A 13 29.15 27.02 20.52
C GLY A 13 28.52 26.71 19.15
N PRO A 14 27.67 25.67 19.06
CA PRO A 14 27.04 25.27 17.81
C PRO A 14 26.23 26.43 17.22
N ARG A 15 26.53 26.75 15.96
CA ARG A 15 25.82 27.75 15.16
C ARG A 15 24.37 27.29 14.99
N ARG A 16 23.45 27.81 15.81
CA ARG A 16 22.00 27.80 15.53
C ARG A 16 21.79 28.50 14.19
N SER A 17 21.73 27.75 13.09
CA SER A 17 21.20 28.29 11.86
C SER A 17 19.75 28.65 12.15
N ALA A 18 19.43 29.94 12.17
CA ALA A 18 18.04 30.39 12.15
C ALA A 18 17.54 30.05 10.74
N TRP A 19 16.76 28.98 10.62
CA TRP A 19 16.17 28.62 9.33
C TRP A 19 15.21 29.75 8.98
N SER A 20 15.51 30.51 7.92
CA SER A 20 14.66 31.61 7.47
C SER A 20 13.23 31.12 7.30
N LEU A 21 12.22 31.91 7.70
CA LEU A 21 10.79 31.58 7.58
C LEU A 21 10.39 31.02 6.20
N HIS A 22 11.08 31.45 5.14
CA HIS A 22 10.93 30.92 3.78
C HIS A 22 11.26 29.42 3.64
N GLN A 23 12.26 28.92 4.37
CA GLN A 23 12.64 27.50 4.39
C GLN A 23 11.54 26.64 5.04
N ILE A 24 10.91 27.14 6.11
CA ILE A 24 9.82 26.44 6.79
C ILE A 24 8.56 26.41 5.90
N ILE A 25 8.20 27.53 5.28
CA ILE A 25 7.03 27.61 4.37
C ILE A 25 7.22 26.71 3.16
N ALA A 26 8.42 26.69 2.55
CA ALA A 26 8.72 25.81 1.43
C ALA A 26 8.59 24.33 1.81
N LEU A 27 9.08 23.93 2.98
CA LEU A 27 8.93 22.56 3.51
C LEU A 27 7.46 22.17 3.73
N LEU A 28 6.64 23.08 4.27
CA LEU A 28 5.21 22.82 4.49
C LEU A 28 4.40 22.69 3.18
N LEU A 29 4.74 23.48 2.15
CA LEU A 29 4.11 23.39 0.84
C LEU A 29 4.47 22.10 0.12
N VAL A 30 5.75 21.68 0.18
CA VAL A 30 6.19 20.41 -0.38
C VAL A 30 5.53 19.23 0.34
N ALA A 31 5.45 19.26 1.67
CA ALA A 31 4.77 18.21 2.45
C ALA A 31 3.28 18.09 2.09
N SER A 32 2.56 19.21 1.92
CA SER A 32 1.15 19.22 1.51
C SER A 32 0.94 18.61 0.12
N LEU A 33 1.88 18.80 -0.81
CA LEU A 33 1.80 18.25 -2.16
C LEU A 33 2.01 16.72 -2.17
N VAL A 34 2.90 16.21 -1.33
CA VAL A 34 3.19 14.77 -1.19
C VAL A 34 1.99 14.02 -0.60
N VAL A 35 1.37 14.53 0.47
CA VAL A 35 0.20 13.91 1.10
C VAL A 35 -0.96 13.79 0.11
N SER A 36 -1.19 14.86 -0.65
CA SER A 36 -2.18 14.91 -1.71
C SER A 36 -2.04 13.76 -2.73
N PHE A 37 -0.83 13.42 -3.15
CA PHE A 37 -0.61 12.37 -4.16
C PHE A 37 -0.87 10.95 -3.63
N ALA A 38 -0.54 10.68 -2.37
CA ALA A 38 -0.71 9.36 -1.75
C ALA A 38 -2.19 8.93 -1.64
N GLU A 39 -3.08 9.87 -1.26
CA GLU A 39 -4.52 9.61 -1.11
C GLU A 39 -5.19 9.17 -2.42
N ARG A 40 -4.70 9.67 -3.57
CA ARG A 40 -5.27 9.34 -4.89
C ARG A 40 -4.97 7.91 -5.32
N GLY A 41 -3.83 7.35 -4.91
CA GLY A 41 -3.48 5.96 -5.20
C GLY A 41 -4.43 4.98 -4.51
N PHE A 42 -4.74 5.21 -3.25
CA PHE A 42 -5.60 4.31 -2.47
C PHE A 42 -7.07 4.35 -2.92
N ALA A 43 -7.58 5.55 -3.25
CA ALA A 43 -8.92 5.71 -3.79
C ALA A 43 -9.06 5.05 -5.18
N ALA A 44 -8.10 5.28 -6.09
CA ALA A 44 -8.09 4.66 -7.41
C ALA A 44 -8.03 3.13 -7.34
N ASP A 45 -7.21 2.57 -6.46
CA ASP A 45 -7.14 1.13 -6.21
C ASP A 45 -8.46 0.58 -5.69
N SER A 46 -9.17 1.31 -4.84
CA SER A 46 -10.45 0.86 -4.28
C SER A 46 -11.55 0.81 -5.34
N ASP A 47 -11.62 1.81 -6.23
CA ASP A 47 -12.57 1.87 -7.34
C ASP A 47 -12.25 0.80 -8.40
N GLN A 48 -10.98 0.69 -8.79
CA GLN A 48 -10.53 -0.33 -9.75
C GLN A 48 -10.67 -1.74 -9.17
N GLY A 49 -10.38 -1.92 -7.88
CA GLY A 49 -10.57 -3.17 -7.17
C GLY A 49 -12.04 -3.62 -7.15
N ALA A 50 -12.97 -2.69 -6.94
CA ALA A 50 -14.40 -3.00 -7.03
C ALA A 50 -14.82 -3.43 -8.44
N GLN A 51 -14.30 -2.76 -9.48
CA GLN A 51 -14.59 -3.11 -10.87
C GLN A 51 -14.05 -4.48 -11.25
N LEU A 52 -12.78 -4.76 -10.92
CA LEU A 52 -12.16 -6.07 -11.16
C LEU A 52 -12.88 -7.17 -10.39
N ALA A 53 -13.23 -6.92 -9.12
CA ALA A 53 -13.90 -7.89 -8.25
C ALA A 53 -15.32 -8.26 -8.71
N ALA A 54 -15.96 -7.44 -9.56
CA ALA A 54 -17.25 -7.78 -10.15
C ALA A 54 -17.18 -9.07 -10.98
N THR A 55 -16.04 -9.36 -11.63
CA THR A 55 -15.85 -10.62 -12.35
C THR A 55 -15.71 -11.81 -11.41
N CYS A 56 -15.10 -11.62 -10.23
CA CYS A 56 -14.98 -12.64 -9.21
C CYS A 56 -16.36 -12.98 -8.61
N ALA A 57 -17.23 -11.96 -8.49
CA ALA A 57 -18.58 -12.08 -7.95
C ALA A 57 -19.51 -12.96 -8.81
N ALA A 58 -19.15 -13.25 -10.06
CA ALA A 58 -19.89 -14.18 -10.92
C ALA A 58 -19.88 -15.62 -10.37
N CYS A 59 -18.86 -15.96 -9.57
CA CYS A 59 -18.67 -17.31 -9.02
C CYS A 59 -18.49 -17.28 -7.49
N HIS A 60 -17.77 -16.31 -6.95
CA HIS A 60 -17.46 -16.20 -5.53
C HIS A 60 -18.43 -15.23 -4.86
N ARG A 61 -19.05 -15.65 -3.76
CA ARG A 61 -19.94 -14.75 -3.02
C ARG A 61 -19.14 -13.68 -2.29
N LEU A 62 -19.61 -12.44 -2.39
CA LEU A 62 -18.97 -11.29 -1.75
C LEU A 62 -19.40 -11.06 -0.30
N ASP A 63 -20.27 -11.93 0.23
CA ASP A 63 -20.74 -11.93 1.62
C ASP A 63 -19.88 -12.81 2.55
N GLY A 64 -18.84 -13.44 2.02
CA GLY A 64 -17.91 -14.27 2.79
C GLY A 64 -18.38 -15.70 3.05
N HIS A 65 -19.54 -16.12 2.52
CA HIS A 65 -20.05 -17.48 2.69
C HIS A 65 -19.63 -18.43 1.57
N ASP A 66 -19.29 -19.65 1.96
CA ASP A 66 -18.96 -20.74 1.04
C ASP A 66 -20.23 -21.51 0.66
N LYS A 67 -20.49 -21.67 -0.64
CA LYS A 67 -21.53 -22.58 -1.17
C LYS A 67 -21.01 -23.33 -2.38
N GLY A 68 -20.20 -24.36 -2.13
CA GLY A 68 -19.55 -25.17 -3.17
C GLY A 68 -18.37 -24.49 -3.86
N ILE A 69 -18.33 -23.15 -3.87
CA ILE A 69 -17.18 -22.32 -4.26
C ILE A 69 -16.64 -21.64 -3.00
N PRO A 70 -15.31 -21.73 -2.75
CA PRO A 70 -14.71 -21.15 -1.56
C PRO A 70 -14.75 -19.62 -1.58
N SER A 71 -14.94 -19.02 -0.41
CA SER A 71 -14.87 -17.58 -0.22
C SER A 71 -13.45 -17.08 -0.46
N ILE A 72 -13.39 -15.92 -1.10
CA ILE A 72 -12.17 -15.14 -1.32
C ILE A 72 -12.14 -13.88 -0.46
N VAL A 73 -13.25 -13.58 0.24
CA VAL A 73 -13.38 -12.42 1.11
C VAL A 73 -12.65 -12.69 2.42
N GLY A 74 -11.80 -11.77 2.85
CA GLY A 74 -11.03 -11.90 4.10
C GLY A 74 -9.74 -12.72 4.00
N LEU A 75 -9.39 -13.19 2.80
CA LEU A 75 -8.00 -13.58 2.54
C LEU A 75 -7.10 -12.37 2.76
N SER A 76 -5.97 -12.58 3.44
CA SER A 76 -4.91 -11.56 3.48
C SER A 76 -4.39 -11.30 2.07
N GLU A 77 -3.78 -10.13 1.87
CA GLU A 77 -3.23 -9.75 0.57
C GLU A 77 -2.20 -10.79 0.07
N GLU A 78 -1.32 -11.23 0.97
CA GLU A 78 -0.31 -12.26 0.68
C GLU A 78 -0.95 -13.58 0.26
N GLN A 79 -1.93 -14.08 1.02
CA GLN A 79 -2.63 -15.32 0.67
C GLN A 79 -3.31 -15.24 -0.69
N PHE A 80 -3.96 -14.13 -1.00
CA PHE A 80 -4.63 -13.94 -2.28
C PHE A 80 -3.62 -13.94 -3.44
N VAL A 81 -2.53 -13.18 -3.31
CA VAL A 81 -1.46 -13.13 -4.31
C VAL A 81 -0.86 -14.52 -4.52
N THR A 82 -0.47 -15.22 -3.45
CA THR A 82 0.12 -16.56 -3.54
C THR A 82 -0.81 -17.54 -4.26
N LEU A 83 -2.11 -17.55 -3.93
CA LEU A 83 -3.08 -18.42 -4.60
C LEU A 83 -3.21 -18.09 -6.09
N MET A 84 -3.32 -16.81 -6.44
CA MET A 84 -3.46 -16.38 -7.84
C MET A 84 -2.20 -16.70 -8.64
N MET A 85 -1.01 -16.49 -8.07
CA MET A 85 0.24 -16.85 -8.72
C MET A 85 0.39 -18.36 -8.91
N ALA A 86 -0.02 -19.17 -7.93
CA ALA A 86 -0.01 -20.64 -8.04
C ALA A 86 -0.99 -21.14 -9.11
N PHE A 87 -2.16 -20.52 -9.27
CA PHE A 87 -3.06 -20.83 -10.39
C PHE A 87 -2.49 -20.38 -11.73
N LYS A 88 -1.86 -19.20 -11.79
CA LYS A 88 -1.25 -18.64 -13.00
C LYS A 88 -0.11 -19.52 -13.53
N SER A 89 0.79 -19.97 -12.64
CA SER A 89 1.91 -20.86 -12.93
C SER A 89 1.46 -22.29 -13.24
N GLY A 90 0.30 -22.70 -12.70
CA GLY A 90 -0.22 -24.06 -12.82
C GLY A 90 0.25 -25.00 -11.72
N GLU A 91 0.97 -24.50 -10.71
CA GLU A 91 1.33 -25.24 -9.50
C GLU A 91 0.09 -25.72 -8.74
N ARG A 92 -0.97 -24.90 -8.73
CA ARG A 92 -2.26 -25.26 -8.14
C ARG A 92 -3.26 -25.70 -9.21
N SER A 93 -3.89 -26.85 -8.99
CA SER A 93 -4.97 -27.35 -9.85
C SER A 93 -6.23 -26.50 -9.74
N GLY A 94 -6.82 -26.13 -10.88
CA GLY A 94 -8.06 -25.36 -10.94
C GLY A 94 -8.24 -24.76 -12.33
N PRO A 95 -8.77 -25.51 -13.31
CA PRO A 95 -8.77 -25.08 -14.72
C PRO A 95 -9.43 -23.72 -14.94
N ILE A 96 -10.54 -23.45 -14.25
CA ILE A 96 -11.27 -22.18 -14.33
C ILE A 96 -10.42 -21.05 -13.75
N MET A 97 -9.92 -21.21 -12.51
CA MET A 97 -9.12 -20.18 -11.85
C MET A 97 -7.77 -19.95 -12.51
N ARG A 98 -7.20 -20.95 -13.19
CA ARG A 98 -6.00 -20.77 -14.02
C ARG A 98 -6.27 -19.83 -15.21
N THR A 99 -7.42 -19.97 -15.87
CA THR A 99 -7.81 -19.06 -16.96
C THR A 99 -7.99 -17.63 -16.42
N VAL A 100 -8.70 -17.48 -15.31
CA VAL A 100 -8.91 -16.17 -14.64
C VAL A 100 -7.57 -15.56 -14.20
N ALA A 101 -6.69 -16.31 -13.55
CA ALA A 101 -5.39 -15.80 -13.09
C ALA A 101 -4.45 -15.42 -14.26
N ARG A 102 -4.60 -16.06 -15.42
CA ARG A 102 -3.82 -15.73 -16.61
C ARG A 102 -4.33 -14.48 -17.32
N SER A 103 -5.62 -14.15 -17.23
CA SER A 103 -6.16 -12.91 -17.83
C SER A 103 -5.81 -11.66 -17.03
N LEU A 104 -5.38 -11.79 -15.78
CA LEU A 104 -5.01 -10.68 -14.90
C LEU A 104 -3.50 -10.40 -14.96
N SER A 105 -3.13 -9.12 -14.96
CA SER A 105 -1.76 -8.66 -14.70
C SER A 105 -1.39 -8.82 -13.22
N ASN A 106 -0.09 -8.73 -12.91
CA ASN A 106 0.37 -8.79 -11.51
C ASN A 106 -0.15 -7.60 -10.69
N GLU A 107 -0.30 -6.43 -11.33
CA GLU A 107 -0.83 -5.22 -10.68
C GLU A 107 -2.31 -5.41 -10.33
N GLU A 108 -3.11 -5.95 -11.25
CA GLU A 108 -4.52 -6.24 -11.00
C GLU A 108 -4.70 -7.30 -9.90
N ILE A 109 -3.82 -8.31 -9.85
CA ILE A 109 -3.81 -9.29 -8.75
C ILE A 109 -3.54 -8.60 -7.41
N ALA A 110 -2.60 -7.65 -7.36
CA ALA A 110 -2.29 -6.89 -6.14
C ALA A 110 -3.46 -5.98 -5.72
N ILE A 111 -4.13 -5.31 -6.68
CA ILE A 111 -5.32 -4.50 -6.43
C ILE A 111 -6.46 -5.37 -5.86
N LEU A 112 -6.74 -6.52 -6.47
CA LEU A 112 -7.75 -7.47 -5.98
C LEU A 112 -7.41 -8.01 -4.59
N ALA A 113 -6.13 -8.28 -4.32
CA ALA A 113 -5.65 -8.72 -3.01
C ALA A 113 -5.98 -7.69 -1.92
N ARG A 114 -5.63 -6.41 -2.15
CA ARG A 114 -5.98 -5.27 -1.27
C ARG A 114 -7.49 -5.19 -1.05
N TYR A 115 -8.26 -5.28 -2.15
CA TYR A 115 -9.72 -5.18 -2.12
C TYR A 115 -10.37 -6.26 -1.25
N PHE A 116 -10.05 -7.54 -1.47
CA PHE A 116 -10.68 -8.63 -0.72
C PHE A 116 -10.21 -8.72 0.74
N ALA A 117 -8.97 -8.33 1.03
CA ALA A 117 -8.48 -8.19 2.39
C ALA A 117 -9.24 -7.09 3.16
N ALA A 118 -9.46 -5.92 2.53
CA ALA A 118 -10.24 -4.84 3.13
C ALA A 118 -11.71 -5.26 3.34
N ARG A 119 -12.31 -5.97 2.38
CA ARG A 119 -13.70 -6.41 2.45
C ARG A 119 -13.99 -7.42 3.56
N GLY A 120 -13.02 -8.29 3.89
CA GLY A 120 -13.15 -9.19 5.03
C GLY A 120 -13.20 -8.46 6.38
N LYS A 121 -12.42 -7.38 6.53
CA LYS A 121 -12.44 -6.54 7.74
C LYS A 121 -13.81 -5.90 7.96
N GLU A 122 -14.52 -5.52 6.89
CA GLU A 122 -15.89 -4.99 6.97
C GLU A 122 -16.90 -6.08 7.32
N THR A 123 -16.81 -7.23 6.66
CA THR A 123 -17.73 -8.36 6.89
C THR A 123 -17.65 -8.88 8.32
N GLN A 124 -16.46 -8.85 8.93
CA GLN A 124 -16.23 -9.30 10.30
C GLN A 124 -16.61 -8.26 11.38
N ARG A 125 -16.96 -7.03 10.98
CA ARG A 125 -17.43 -5.96 11.88
C ARG A 125 -18.96 -5.86 11.95
N ARG A 126 -19.68 -6.58 11.09
CA ARG A 126 -21.15 -6.69 11.08
C ARG A 126 -21.61 -7.94 11.83
#